data_AF-A0A1P8JSE6-F1
#
_entry.id   AF-A0A1P8JSE6-F1
#
_cell.length_a   1.000
_cell.length_b   1.000
_cell.length_c   1.000
_cell.angle_alpha   90.00
_cell.angle_beta   90.00
_cell.angle_gamma   90.00
#
_symmetry.space_group_name_H-M   'P 1'
#
loop_
_entity.id
_entity.type
_entity.pdbx_description
1 polymer ?
#
loop_
_entity_poly.entity_id
_entity_poly.type
_entity_poly.pdbx_seq_one_letter_code
_entity_poly.pdbx_strand_id
1 'polypeptide(L)'
;MNDRVVRMFHEAQDRLHDADILARSLDTRSDSQAIIRILGFEILLKCALLLSGQEPKNSHNYKKLWLGLPGHVRREVLKVASERMPGHADLTNLEEKLDWFQFVFERARYHYELYENYSLKEQTALGELWIALGAPNNEAVVQYFPSELKCLIDGLTTYIENAA
;
A
#
# COMPACT_ATOMS: atom_id res chain seq x y z
N MET A 1 -4.13 24.07 7.51
CA MET A 1 -4.62 23.11 6.48
C MET A 1 -6.00 23.51 5.91
N ASN A 2 -6.27 23.36 4.60
CA ASN A 2 -7.62 23.54 4.04
C ASN A 2 -8.56 22.41 4.50
N ASP A 3 -9.82 22.74 4.82
CA ASP A 3 -10.91 21.85 5.19
C ASP A 3 -11.04 20.58 4.31
N ARG A 4 -10.78 20.69 2.99
CA ARG A 4 -10.72 19.52 2.09
C ARG A 4 -9.65 18.51 2.51
N VAL A 5 -8.44 18.98 2.80
CA VAL A 5 -7.30 18.12 3.16
C VAL A 5 -7.52 17.51 4.54
N VAL A 6 -8.12 18.24 5.49
CA VAL A 6 -8.48 17.72 6.81
C VAL A 6 -9.44 16.53 6.68
N ARG A 7 -10.52 16.67 5.90
CA ARG A 7 -11.45 15.55 5.65
C ARG A 7 -10.77 14.34 5.01
N MET A 8 -9.91 14.57 4.02
CA MET A 8 -9.18 13.48 3.36
C MET A 8 -8.22 12.80 4.33
N PHE A 9 -7.54 13.55 5.18
CA PHE A 9 -6.61 12.99 6.16
C PHE A 9 -7.34 12.15 7.21
N HIS A 10 -8.46 12.62 7.76
CA HIS A 10 -9.29 11.82 8.66
C HIS A 10 -9.82 10.55 7.99
N GLU A 11 -10.34 10.64 6.77
CA GLU A 11 -10.78 9.45 6.02
C GLU A 11 -9.62 8.45 5.86
N ALA A 12 -8.41 8.92 5.54
CA ALA A 12 -7.25 8.04 5.44
C ALA A 12 -6.93 7.36 6.78
N GLN A 13 -6.96 8.11 7.89
CA GLN A 13 -6.74 7.58 9.23
C GLN A 13 -7.79 6.53 9.62
N ASP A 14 -9.05 6.78 9.32
CA ASP A 14 -10.15 5.84 9.58
C ASP A 14 -9.95 4.53 8.79
N ARG A 15 -9.56 4.61 7.51
CA ARG A 15 -9.21 3.41 6.72
C ARG A 15 -8.04 2.64 7.32
N LEU A 16 -7.00 3.34 7.74
CA LEU A 16 -5.84 2.70 8.37
C LEU A 16 -6.22 2.03 9.69
N HIS A 17 -7.10 2.66 10.47
CA HIS A 17 -7.64 2.10 11.70
C HIS A 17 -8.45 0.83 11.45
N ASP A 18 -9.36 0.85 10.46
CA ASP A 18 -10.14 -0.32 10.05
C ASP A 18 -9.24 -1.48 9.59
N ALA A 19 -8.21 -1.17 8.80
CA ALA A 19 -7.22 -2.15 8.38
C ALA A 19 -6.46 -2.77 9.56
N ASP A 20 -6.16 -1.99 10.60
CA ASP A 20 -5.52 -2.47 11.82
C ASP A 20 -6.46 -3.33 12.67
N ILE A 21 -7.74 -2.99 12.76
CA ILE A 21 -8.76 -3.84 13.42
C ILE A 21 -8.82 -5.20 12.73
N LEU A 22 -8.95 -5.21 11.40
CA LEU A 22 -9.00 -6.45 10.62
C LEU A 22 -7.71 -7.26 10.73
N ALA A 23 -6.54 -6.61 10.74
CA ALA A 23 -5.26 -7.30 10.88
C ALA A 23 -5.07 -7.97 12.26
N ARG A 24 -5.78 -7.50 13.30
CA ARG A 24 -5.73 -8.07 14.65
C ARG A 24 -6.83 -9.10 14.92
N SER A 25 -7.84 -9.19 14.05
CA SER A 25 -8.93 -10.13 14.21
C SER A 25 -8.45 -11.57 13.96
N LEU A 26 -8.75 -12.47 14.91
CA LEU A 26 -8.50 -13.91 14.75
C LEU A 26 -9.47 -14.56 13.75
N ASP A 27 -10.58 -13.88 13.42
CA ASP A 27 -11.60 -14.34 12.49
C ASP A 27 -11.36 -13.83 11.05
N THR A 28 -10.21 -13.25 10.76
CA THR A 28 -9.89 -12.76 9.41
C THR A 28 -9.73 -13.93 8.44
N ARG A 29 -10.52 -13.90 7.36
CA ARG A 29 -10.59 -14.96 6.33
C ARG A 29 -10.09 -14.53 4.95
N SER A 30 -9.67 -13.28 4.81
CA SER A 30 -9.28 -12.67 3.54
C SER A 30 -8.21 -11.61 3.77
N ASP A 31 -7.65 -11.10 2.67
CA ASP A 31 -6.64 -10.04 2.70
C ASP A 31 -7.24 -8.62 2.62
N SER A 32 -8.48 -8.45 3.09
CA SER A 32 -9.21 -7.18 3.02
C SER A 32 -8.48 -6.03 3.72
N GLN A 33 -7.80 -6.31 4.83
CA GLN A 33 -6.94 -5.39 5.55
C GLN A 33 -5.85 -4.79 4.66
N ALA A 34 -5.26 -5.56 3.76
CA ALA A 34 -4.22 -5.06 2.87
C ALA A 34 -4.80 -4.07 1.85
N ILE A 35 -5.97 -4.40 1.28
CA ILE A 35 -6.68 -3.54 0.32
C ILE A 35 -7.10 -2.22 0.97
N ILE A 36 -7.65 -2.27 2.18
CA ILE A 36 -8.08 -1.07 2.92
C ILE A 36 -6.87 -0.22 3.30
N ARG A 37 -5.74 -0.84 3.70
CA ARG A 37 -4.51 -0.12 3.99
C ARG A 37 -3.93 0.59 2.75
N ILE A 38 -3.97 -0.06 1.58
CA ILE A 38 -3.58 0.55 0.30
C ILE A 38 -4.51 1.73 -0.06
N LEU A 39 -5.80 1.64 0.23
CA LEU A 39 -6.73 2.75 0.05
C LEU A 39 -6.38 3.94 0.96
N GLY A 40 -6.10 3.70 2.23
CA GLY A 40 -5.62 4.73 3.15
C GLY A 40 -4.34 5.40 2.63
N PHE A 41 -3.38 4.61 2.14
CA PHE A 41 -2.17 5.10 1.49
C PHE A 41 -2.45 5.98 0.25
N GLU A 42 -3.40 5.59 -0.61
CA GLU A 42 -3.79 6.42 -1.77
C GLU A 42 -4.27 7.81 -1.34
N ILE A 43 -5.09 7.87 -0.29
CA ILE A 43 -5.66 9.13 0.19
C ILE A 43 -4.55 10.00 0.78
N LEU A 44 -3.60 9.42 1.53
CA LEU A 44 -2.43 10.15 2.03
C LEU A 44 -1.57 10.73 0.89
N LEU A 45 -1.34 9.98 -0.20
CA LEU A 45 -0.64 10.51 -1.38
C LEU A 45 -1.37 11.74 -1.96
N LYS A 46 -2.69 11.67 -2.06
CA LYS A 46 -3.52 12.79 -2.56
C LYS A 46 -3.51 13.99 -1.61
N CYS A 47 -3.49 13.77 -0.29
CA CYS A 47 -3.30 14.84 0.70
C CYS A 47 -1.95 15.53 0.52
N ALA A 48 -0.87 14.75 0.41
CA ALA A 48 0.47 15.29 0.24
C ALA A 48 0.62 16.11 -1.05
N LEU A 49 0.00 15.66 -2.15
CA LEU A 49 -0.08 16.43 -3.40
C LEU A 49 -0.73 17.80 -3.17
N LEU A 50 -1.92 17.84 -2.56
CA LEU A 50 -2.65 19.08 -2.29
C LEU A 50 -1.85 20.05 -1.43
N LEU A 51 -1.22 19.56 -0.35
CA LEU A 51 -0.39 20.38 0.53
C LEU A 51 0.87 20.92 -0.17
N SER A 52 1.37 20.18 -1.16
CA SER A 52 2.51 20.61 -1.98
C SER A 52 2.13 21.55 -3.14
N GLY A 53 0.87 21.99 -3.20
CA GLY A 53 0.37 22.88 -4.26
C GLY A 53 0.08 22.18 -5.58
N GLN A 54 -0.02 20.85 -5.59
CA GLN A 54 -0.38 20.04 -6.77
C GLN A 54 -1.83 19.56 -6.65
N GLU A 55 -2.60 19.67 -7.74
CA GLU A 55 -3.94 19.08 -7.75
C GLU A 55 -3.84 17.59 -8.11
N PRO A 56 -4.31 16.66 -7.26
CA PRO A 56 -4.36 15.25 -7.62
C PRO A 56 -5.34 15.08 -8.78
N LYS A 57 -4.85 14.52 -9.89
CA LYS A 57 -5.73 14.09 -10.98
C LYS A 57 -6.69 13.02 -10.44
N ASN A 58 -7.86 12.86 -11.08
CA ASN A 58 -8.78 11.73 -10.85
C ASN A 58 -8.16 10.41 -11.34
N SER A 59 -7.07 10.00 -10.71
CA SER A 59 -6.31 8.79 -10.98
C SER A 59 -6.03 8.08 -9.67
N HIS A 60 -6.09 6.76 -9.74
CA HIS A 60 -5.75 5.84 -8.65
C HIS A 60 -4.39 5.20 -8.89
N ASN A 61 -3.61 5.72 -9.85
CA ASN A 61 -2.31 5.16 -10.19
C ASN A 61 -1.26 5.59 -9.17
N TYR A 62 -0.87 4.68 -8.27
CA TYR A 62 0.04 4.97 -7.16
C TYR A 62 1.39 5.54 -7.63
N LYS A 63 1.94 4.99 -8.70
CA LYS A 63 3.19 5.46 -9.31
C LYS A 63 3.09 6.90 -9.82
N LYS A 64 2.02 7.24 -10.53
CA LYS A 64 1.76 8.61 -11.02
C LYS A 64 1.51 9.58 -9.87
N LEU A 65 0.78 9.16 -8.83
CA LEU A 65 0.56 9.98 -7.65
C LEU A 65 1.88 10.28 -6.93
N TRP A 66 2.71 9.26 -6.71
CA TRP A 66 4.03 9.41 -6.12
C TRP A 66 4.95 10.32 -6.94
N LEU A 67 5.05 10.07 -8.26
CA LEU A 67 5.89 10.88 -9.14
C LEU A 67 5.38 12.32 -9.30
N GLY A 68 4.09 12.58 -9.03
CA GLY A 68 3.51 13.91 -8.98
C GLY A 68 3.96 14.74 -7.78
N LEU A 69 4.45 14.10 -6.70
CA LEU A 69 4.97 14.81 -5.54
C LEU A 69 6.28 15.54 -5.89
N PRO A 70 6.43 16.82 -5.49
CA PRO A 70 7.70 17.52 -5.65
C PRO A 70 8.87 16.75 -5.05
N GLY A 71 10.04 16.85 -5.66
CA GLY A 71 11.21 16.06 -5.24
C GLY A 71 11.62 16.28 -3.79
N HIS A 72 11.36 17.46 -3.21
CA HIS A 72 11.62 17.71 -1.78
C HIS A 72 10.66 16.95 -0.87
N VAL A 73 9.35 16.92 -1.19
CA VAL A 73 8.33 16.15 -0.45
C VAL A 73 8.67 14.67 -0.45
N ARG A 74 9.01 14.11 -1.63
CA ARG A 74 9.43 12.70 -1.73
C ARG A 74 10.64 12.39 -0.85
N ARG A 75 11.64 13.28 -0.81
CA ARG A 75 12.82 13.09 0.05
C ARG A 75 12.46 13.13 1.53
N GLU A 76 11.56 14.02 1.94
CA GLU A 76 11.12 14.12 3.33
C GLU A 76 10.36 12.87 3.78
N VAL A 77 9.39 12.43 2.96
CA VAL A 77 8.64 11.19 3.19
C VAL A 77 9.59 9.99 3.27
N LEU A 78 10.51 9.86 2.31
CA LEU A 78 11.47 8.75 2.29
C LEU A 78 12.43 8.76 3.47
N LYS A 79 12.84 9.95 3.95
CA LYS A 79 13.68 10.08 5.13
C LYS A 79 12.99 9.44 6.33
N VAL A 80 11.76 9.87 6.63
CA VAL A 80 10.98 9.30 7.75
C VAL A 80 10.71 7.81 7.55
N ALA A 81 10.32 7.41 6.33
CA ALA A 81 10.04 6.01 6.01
C ALA A 81 11.26 5.11 6.23
N SER A 82 12.46 5.54 5.83
CA SER A 82 13.69 4.77 5.97
C SER A 82 14.16 4.59 7.43
N GLU A 83 13.82 5.55 8.30
CA GLU A 83 14.17 5.52 9.72
C GLU A 83 13.20 4.66 10.54
N ARG A 84 12.03 4.32 9.98
CA ARG A 84 10.94 3.71 10.73
C ARG A 84 11.14 2.22 11.05
N MET A 85 11.60 1.45 10.08
CA MET A 85 11.82 0.00 10.22
C MET A 85 13.16 -0.40 9.54
N PRO A 86 14.30 0.06 10.09
CA PRO A 86 15.61 -0.19 9.48
C PRO A 86 15.88 -1.70 9.37
N GLY A 87 16.24 -2.16 8.18
CA GLY A 87 16.51 -3.57 7.89
C GLY A 87 15.29 -4.46 7.65
N HIS A 88 14.07 -3.93 7.80
CA HIS A 88 12.83 -4.68 7.59
C HIS A 88 11.98 -4.19 6.40
N ALA A 89 12.27 -2.99 5.90
CA ALA A 89 11.66 -2.42 4.69
C ALA A 89 12.77 -2.07 3.69
N ASP A 90 12.62 -2.50 2.45
CA ASP A 90 13.49 -2.11 1.34
C ASP A 90 12.81 -1.06 0.47
N LEU A 91 13.32 0.18 0.46
CA LEU A 91 12.76 1.26 -0.34
C LEU A 91 13.55 1.56 -1.62
N THR A 92 14.52 0.72 -2.00
CA THR A 92 15.39 0.97 -3.16
C THR A 92 14.64 0.90 -4.49
N ASN A 93 13.77 -0.11 -4.69
CA ASN A 93 12.91 -0.26 -5.86
C ASN A 93 11.47 0.22 -5.60
N LEU A 94 11.29 1.45 -5.13
CA LEU A 94 9.96 1.93 -4.73
C LEU A 94 8.94 1.90 -5.87
N GLU A 95 9.33 2.21 -7.12
CA GLU A 95 8.39 2.19 -8.24
C GLU A 95 7.79 0.81 -8.49
N GLU A 96 8.61 -0.24 -8.39
CA GLU A 96 8.15 -1.63 -8.49
C GLU A 96 7.13 -1.96 -7.39
N LYS A 97 7.38 -1.49 -6.17
CA LYS A 97 6.48 -1.69 -5.03
C LYS A 97 5.15 -0.95 -5.22
N LEU A 98 5.18 0.25 -5.80
CA LEU A 98 3.97 1.00 -6.18
C LEU A 98 3.17 0.28 -7.28
N ASP A 99 3.85 -0.36 -8.23
CA ASP A 99 3.20 -1.18 -9.27
C ASP A 99 2.55 -2.44 -8.64
N TRP A 100 3.18 -3.03 -7.63
CA TRP A 100 2.56 -4.10 -6.84
C TRP A 100 1.36 -3.64 -6.02
N PHE A 101 1.40 -2.46 -5.40
CA PHE A 101 0.23 -1.91 -4.70
C PHE A 101 -0.95 -1.68 -5.67
N GLN A 102 -0.65 -1.23 -6.90
CA GLN A 102 -1.64 -1.16 -7.98
C GLN A 102 -2.24 -2.53 -8.26
N PHE A 103 -1.39 -3.53 -8.47
CA PHE A 103 -1.81 -4.89 -8.76
C PHE A 103 -2.69 -5.48 -7.66
N VAL A 104 -2.29 -5.31 -6.39
CA VAL A 104 -3.07 -5.79 -5.24
C VAL A 104 -4.44 -5.11 -5.20
N PHE A 105 -4.50 -3.79 -5.37
CA PHE A 105 -5.76 -3.06 -5.36
C PHE A 105 -6.67 -3.45 -6.52
N GLU A 106 -6.14 -3.71 -7.71
CA GLU A 106 -6.97 -4.02 -8.88
C GLU A 106 -7.37 -5.49 -8.95
N ARG A 107 -6.41 -6.39 -8.76
CA ARG A 107 -6.49 -7.83 -9.08
C ARG A 107 -6.66 -8.71 -7.84
N ALA A 108 -5.97 -8.42 -6.74
CA ALA A 108 -6.03 -9.27 -5.54
C ALA A 108 -7.33 -9.10 -4.73
N ARG A 109 -8.22 -8.18 -5.12
CA ARG A 109 -9.60 -8.09 -4.57
C ARG A 109 -10.42 -9.35 -4.82
N TYR A 110 -10.15 -10.01 -5.95
CA TYR A 110 -10.86 -11.21 -6.38
C TYR A 110 -9.85 -12.32 -6.64
N HIS A 111 -9.31 -12.90 -5.57
CA HIS A 111 -8.28 -13.95 -5.67
C HIS A 111 -8.65 -15.11 -6.60
N TYR A 112 -9.94 -15.44 -6.72
CA TYR A 112 -10.39 -16.48 -7.64
C TYR A 112 -10.10 -16.14 -9.11
N GLU A 113 -10.05 -14.85 -9.49
CA GLU A 113 -9.71 -14.41 -10.87
C GLU A 113 -8.23 -14.63 -11.21
N LEU A 114 -7.35 -14.74 -10.21
CA LEU A 114 -5.94 -15.07 -10.42
C LEU A 114 -5.76 -16.54 -10.85
N TYR A 115 -6.77 -17.37 -10.58
CA TYR A 115 -6.77 -18.81 -10.79
C TYR A 115 -7.93 -19.27 -11.69
N GLU A 116 -8.50 -18.38 -12.52
CA GLU A 116 -9.69 -18.66 -13.34
C GLU A 116 -9.54 -19.92 -14.24
N ASN A 117 -8.32 -20.22 -14.67
CA ASN A 117 -7.99 -21.39 -15.50
C ASN A 117 -7.54 -22.61 -14.71
N TYR A 118 -7.64 -22.58 -13.38
CA TYR A 118 -7.25 -23.68 -12.49
C TYR A 118 -8.50 -24.29 -11.85
N SER A 119 -8.55 -25.61 -11.81
CA SER A 119 -9.42 -26.30 -10.89
C SER A 119 -8.93 -26.14 -9.44
N LEU A 120 -9.83 -26.33 -8.47
CA LEU A 120 -9.46 -26.31 -7.05
C LEU A 120 -8.32 -27.30 -6.72
N LYS A 121 -8.28 -28.46 -7.40
CA LYS A 121 -7.23 -29.46 -7.20
C LYS A 121 -5.87 -28.95 -7.68
N GLU A 122 -5.83 -28.30 -8.84
CA GLU A 122 -4.60 -27.72 -9.38
C GLU A 122 -4.11 -26.56 -8.52
N GLN A 123 -5.03 -25.72 -8.03
CA GLN A 123 -4.69 -24.63 -7.11
C GLN A 123 -4.08 -25.16 -5.80
N THR A 124 -4.65 -26.20 -5.20
CA THR A 124 -4.10 -26.83 -3.99
C THR A 124 -2.72 -27.43 -4.24
N ALA A 125 -2.54 -28.17 -5.34
CA ALA A 125 -1.24 -28.75 -5.69
C ALA A 125 -0.16 -27.68 -5.95
N LEU A 126 -0.54 -26.56 -6.56
CA LEU A 126 0.35 -25.42 -6.76
C LEU A 126 0.80 -24.80 -5.42
N GLY A 127 -0.13 -24.65 -4.47
CA GLY A 127 0.18 -24.17 -3.13
C GLY A 127 1.11 -25.09 -2.35
N GLU A 128 0.88 -26.41 -2.41
CA GLU A 128 1.76 -27.41 -1.79
C GLU A 128 3.17 -27.39 -2.40
N LEU A 129 3.27 -27.28 -3.73
CA LEU A 129 4.54 -27.15 -4.43
C LEU A 129 5.28 -25.87 -4.00
N TRP A 130 4.58 -24.73 -3.93
CA TRP A 130 5.19 -23.48 -3.49
C TRP A 130 5.76 -23.57 -2.06
N ILE A 131 5.02 -24.20 -1.14
CA ILE A 131 5.51 -24.47 0.22
C ILE A 131 6.72 -25.42 0.19
N ALA A 132 6.68 -26.49 -0.61
CA ALA A 132 7.78 -27.45 -0.74
C ALA A 132 9.07 -26.81 -1.29
N LEU A 133 8.94 -25.76 -2.12
CA LEU A 133 10.04 -24.94 -2.62
C LEU A 133 10.52 -23.88 -1.62
N GLY A 134 9.95 -23.83 -0.42
CA GLY A 134 10.32 -22.88 0.63
C GLY A 134 9.59 -21.54 0.58
N ALA A 135 8.48 -21.46 -0.15
CA ALA A 135 7.65 -20.26 -0.32
C ALA A 135 8.46 -19.03 -0.79
N PRO A 136 9.16 -19.11 -1.94
CA PRO A 136 9.95 -17.98 -2.44
C PRO A 136 9.06 -16.76 -2.72
N ASN A 137 9.32 -15.66 -2.01
CA ASN A 137 8.52 -14.43 -2.10
C ASN A 137 8.53 -13.81 -3.49
N ASN A 138 9.67 -13.87 -4.19
CA ASN A 138 9.84 -13.29 -5.53
C ASN A 138 9.05 -14.03 -6.62
N GLU A 139 8.56 -15.24 -6.34
CA GLU A 139 7.75 -16.05 -7.25
C GLU A 139 6.27 -16.04 -6.86
N ALA A 140 5.89 -15.34 -5.79
CA ALA A 140 4.51 -15.25 -5.35
C ALA A 140 3.65 -14.52 -6.41
N VAL A 141 2.46 -15.07 -6.68
CA VAL A 141 1.46 -14.49 -7.60
C VAL A 141 1.01 -13.10 -7.12
N VAL A 142 1.02 -12.88 -5.80
CA VAL A 142 0.70 -11.60 -5.18
C VAL A 142 1.79 -11.26 -4.17
N GLN A 143 2.35 -10.06 -4.28
CA GLN A 143 3.36 -9.54 -3.34
C GLN A 143 2.85 -8.25 -2.68
N TYR A 144 2.76 -8.26 -1.35
CA TYR A 144 2.09 -7.20 -0.57
C TYR A 144 3.01 -6.11 -0.02
N PHE A 145 4.31 -6.37 0.14
CA PHE A 145 5.30 -5.44 0.73
C PHE A 145 4.78 -4.64 1.95
N PRO A 146 4.28 -5.32 3.01
CA PRO A 146 3.56 -4.65 4.10
C PRO A 146 4.44 -3.71 4.93
N SER A 147 5.73 -4.05 5.09
CA SER A 147 6.70 -3.20 5.81
C SER A 147 6.95 -1.89 5.08
N GLU A 148 7.13 -1.96 3.76
CA GLU A 148 7.37 -0.80 2.90
C GLU A 148 6.14 0.10 2.84
N LEU A 149 4.96 -0.51 2.66
CA LEU A 149 3.70 0.23 2.68
C LEU A 149 3.54 0.98 4.02
N LYS A 150 3.80 0.32 5.15
CA LYS A 150 3.74 0.92 6.48
C LYS A 150 4.72 2.09 6.61
N CYS A 151 5.97 1.92 6.19
CA CYS A 151 6.97 2.98 6.26
C CYS A 151 6.57 4.20 5.42
N LEU A 152 6.00 3.99 4.23
CA LEU A 152 5.51 5.08 3.37
C LEU A 152 4.30 5.78 3.97
N ILE A 153 3.36 5.04 4.58
CA ILE A 153 2.22 5.61 5.31
C ILE A 153 2.71 6.50 6.44
N ASP A 154 3.67 6.03 7.25
CA ASP A 154 4.23 6.80 8.36
C ASP A 154 4.91 8.08 7.83
N GLY A 155 5.71 7.97 6.77
CA GLY A 155 6.37 9.13 6.15
C GLY A 155 5.40 10.16 5.57
N LEU A 156 4.33 9.73 4.89
CA LEU A 156 3.29 10.63 4.39
C LEU A 156 2.50 11.28 5.52
N THR A 157 2.17 10.52 6.56
CA THR A 157 1.45 11.02 7.74
C THR A 157 2.23 12.12 8.42
N THR A 158 3.52 11.89 8.71
CA THR A 158 4.41 12.91 9.29
C THR A 158 4.52 14.16 8.41
N TYR A 159 4.66 14.00 7.08
CA TYR A 159 4.67 15.16 6.18
C TYR A 159 3.38 15.98 6.25
N ILE A 160 2.23 15.30 6.22
CA ILE A 160 0.90 15.94 6.26
C ILE A 160 0.70 16.68 7.58
N GLU A 161 1.09 16.09 8.71
CA GLU A 161 0.99 16.69 10.04
C GLU A 161 1.91 17.92 10.17
N ASN A 162 3.12 17.89 9.60
CA ASN A 162 4.05 19.01 9.63
C ASN A 162 3.65 20.17 8.71
N ALA A 163 2.94 19.88 7.62
CA ALA A 163 2.45 20.87 6.67
C ALA A 163 1.08 21.45 7.05
N ALA A 164 0.47 20.98 8.14
CA ALA A 164 -0.86 21.36 8.64
C ALA A 164 -0.89 22.76 9.26
#